data_AF-A0A7X9DVW8-F1
#
_entry.id   AF-A0A7X9DVW8-F1
#
_cell.length_a   1.000
_cell.length_b   1.000
_cell.length_c   1.000
_cell.angle_alpha   90.00
_cell.angle_beta   90.00
_cell.angle_gamma   90.00
#
_symmetry.space_group_name_H-M   'P 1'
#
loop_
_entity.id
_entity.type
_entity.pdbx_description
1 polymer ?
#
loop_
_entity_poly.entity_id
_entity_poly.type
_entity_poly.pdbx_seq_one_letter_code
_entity_poly.pdbx_strand_id
1 'polypeptide(L)'
;MRAGRIILGLCLVALPALAYIPPAAFWFEKMADRRAKMGMTRLSVSATCRQSEGPAHEERWLLKTPGMVRRESGPDEYLVCVHEKCAHKAAGKAVQRAPAWRYYPFLFLVEGRAAASRYQKLAESLKVDLRRDTLARFHGRVAVVLGAKEWERDRPQFWLDKDNYLPLRLMLLEDKALVEILWINWGSRQTGDWVPAVIEVNRDGVNLERCEITAVDAVAPIDDAKFNLPE
;
A
#
# COMPACT_ATOMS: atom_id res chain seq x y z
N MET A 1 35.06 -9.90 -69.80
CA MET A 1 34.01 -9.09 -69.14
C MET A 1 33.41 -9.91 -68.00
N ARG A 2 33.70 -9.57 -66.73
CA ARG A 2 33.12 -10.22 -65.54
C ARG A 2 32.36 -9.15 -64.76
N ALA A 3 31.02 -9.25 -64.74
CA ALA A 3 30.15 -8.35 -63.98
C ALA A 3 30.02 -8.87 -62.54
N GLY A 4 30.60 -8.14 -61.59
CA GLY A 4 30.42 -8.38 -60.16
C GLY A 4 29.08 -7.79 -59.70
N ARG A 5 28.22 -8.63 -59.12
CA ARG A 5 27.01 -8.19 -58.42
C ARG A 5 27.37 -7.94 -56.96
N ILE A 6 27.42 -6.68 -56.57
CA ILE A 6 27.47 -6.25 -55.17
C ILE A 6 26.03 -6.30 -54.64
N ILE A 7 25.75 -7.25 -53.75
CA ILE A 7 24.51 -7.29 -52.98
C ILE A 7 24.71 -6.37 -51.78
N LEU A 8 24.06 -5.21 -51.81
CA LEU A 8 24.02 -4.27 -50.70
C LEU A 8 22.97 -4.76 -49.70
N GLY A 9 23.43 -5.40 -48.61
CA GLY A 9 22.57 -5.83 -47.51
C GLY A 9 22.06 -4.63 -46.72
N LEU A 10 20.76 -4.37 -46.79
CA LEU A 10 20.08 -3.34 -46.01
C LEU A 10 19.89 -3.85 -44.57
N CYS A 11 20.84 -3.54 -43.68
CA CYS A 11 20.65 -3.76 -42.25
C CYS A 11 19.63 -2.75 -41.70
N LEU A 12 18.39 -3.19 -41.51
CA LEU A 12 17.38 -2.49 -40.72
C LEU A 12 17.88 -2.39 -39.27
N VAL A 13 18.34 -1.20 -38.89
CA VAL A 13 18.68 -0.89 -37.50
C VAL A 13 17.36 -0.76 -36.74
N ALA A 14 16.94 -1.82 -36.05
CA ALA A 14 15.83 -1.76 -35.11
C ALA A 14 16.26 -0.86 -33.94
N LEU A 15 15.74 0.36 -33.90
CA LEU A 15 15.89 1.22 -32.72
C LEU A 15 15.23 0.50 -31.54
N PRO A 16 15.90 0.40 -30.37
CA PRO A 16 15.28 -0.19 -29.20
C PRO A 16 14.03 0.61 -28.89
N ALA A 17 12.88 -0.05 -28.91
CA ALA A 17 11.64 0.53 -28.40
C ALA A 17 11.90 0.83 -26.92
N LEU A 18 12.19 2.09 -26.60
CA LEU A 18 12.30 2.55 -25.23
C LEU A 18 10.97 2.23 -24.57
N ALA A 19 10.98 1.32 -23.60
CA ALA A 19 9.80 0.97 -22.84
C ALA A 19 9.35 2.22 -22.08
N TYR A 20 8.32 2.89 -22.60
CA TYR A 20 7.79 4.09 -22.00
C TYR A 20 7.00 3.74 -20.73
N ILE A 21 7.42 4.31 -19.60
CA ILE A 21 6.68 4.29 -18.34
C ILE A 21 5.95 5.64 -18.23
N PRO A 22 4.61 5.66 -18.16
CA PRO A 22 3.85 6.87 -17.89
C PRO A 22 4.32 7.60 -16.62
N PRO A 23 4.20 8.93 -16.56
CA PRO A 23 4.58 9.71 -15.38
C PRO A 23 3.76 9.33 -14.15
N ALA A 24 4.30 9.55 -12.95
CA ALA A 24 3.64 9.23 -11.67
C ALA A 24 2.18 9.74 -11.57
N ALA A 25 1.89 10.93 -12.11
CA ALA A 25 0.55 11.51 -12.12
C ALA A 25 -0.50 10.58 -12.78
N PHE A 26 -0.14 9.92 -13.89
CA PHE A 26 -1.00 8.96 -14.57
C PHE A 26 -1.37 7.78 -13.65
N TRP A 27 -0.39 7.25 -12.91
CA TRP A 27 -0.60 6.12 -12.01
C TRP A 27 -1.49 6.50 -10.82
N PHE A 28 -1.30 7.68 -10.24
CA PHE A 28 -2.15 8.18 -9.17
C PHE A 28 -3.57 8.49 -9.64
N GLU A 29 -3.74 8.94 -10.88
CA GLU A 29 -5.06 9.11 -11.52
C GLU A 29 -5.77 7.75 -11.66
N LYS A 30 -5.07 6.72 -12.15
CA LYS A 30 -5.66 5.38 -12.28
C LYS A 30 -5.98 4.73 -10.92
N MET A 31 -5.13 4.92 -9.93
CA MET A 31 -5.39 4.49 -8.55
C MET A 31 -6.62 5.20 -7.96
N ALA A 32 -6.71 6.52 -8.16
CA ALA A 32 -7.86 7.34 -7.78
C ALA A 32 -9.16 6.86 -8.45
N ASP A 33 -9.17 6.71 -9.78
CA ASP A 33 -10.31 6.19 -10.52
C ASP A 33 -10.74 4.82 -10.01
N ARG A 34 -9.78 3.92 -9.77
CA ARG A 34 -10.05 2.59 -9.24
C ARG A 34 -10.74 2.69 -7.87
N ARG A 35 -10.20 3.51 -6.97
CA ARG A 35 -10.76 3.67 -5.62
C ARG A 35 -12.14 4.32 -5.63
N ALA A 36 -12.34 5.33 -6.48
CA ALA A 36 -13.62 5.99 -6.65
C ALA A 36 -14.70 5.02 -7.12
N LYS A 37 -14.39 4.16 -8.09
CA LYS A 37 -15.31 3.12 -8.60
C LYS A 37 -15.71 2.09 -7.56
N MET A 38 -14.85 1.81 -6.58
CA MET A 38 -15.19 0.93 -5.47
C MET A 38 -16.19 1.57 -4.50
N GLY A 39 -16.24 2.91 -4.40
CA GLY A 39 -17.21 3.60 -3.56
C GLY A 39 -17.07 3.28 -2.05
N MET A 40 -15.88 2.89 -1.59
CA MET A 40 -15.68 2.55 -0.18
C MET A 40 -15.83 3.79 0.69
N THR A 41 -16.85 3.81 1.55
CA THR A 41 -17.00 4.81 2.62
C THR A 41 -16.65 4.26 3.98
N ARG A 42 -16.89 2.96 4.17
CA ARG A 42 -16.62 2.19 5.38
C ARG A 42 -16.34 0.73 5.05
N LEU A 43 -15.59 0.06 5.92
CA LEU A 43 -15.31 -1.36 5.82
C LEU A 43 -15.03 -1.94 7.21
N SER A 44 -15.71 -3.03 7.55
CA SER A 44 -15.32 -3.88 8.66
C SER A 44 -14.51 -5.05 8.13
N VAL A 45 -13.36 -5.33 8.74
CA VAL A 45 -12.45 -6.40 8.32
C VAL A 45 -12.15 -7.27 9.53
N SER A 46 -12.21 -8.58 9.35
CA SER A 46 -11.72 -9.56 10.33
C SER A 46 -10.38 -10.09 9.83
N ALA A 47 -9.40 -10.19 10.73
CA ALA A 47 -8.06 -10.64 10.41
C ALA A 47 -7.46 -11.45 11.56
N THR A 48 -6.65 -12.43 11.21
CA THR A 48 -5.75 -13.11 12.15
C THR A 48 -4.39 -12.45 12.03
N CYS A 49 -3.94 -11.76 13.08
CA CYS A 49 -2.69 -11.02 13.12
C CYS A 49 -1.65 -11.75 13.97
N ARG A 50 -0.38 -11.59 13.62
CA ARG A 50 0.77 -12.03 14.42
C ARG A 50 1.77 -10.89 14.49
N GLN A 51 2.21 -10.56 15.70
CA GLN A 51 3.30 -9.60 15.92
C GLN A 51 4.61 -10.34 16.12
N SER A 52 5.56 -10.16 15.20
CA SER A 52 6.87 -10.83 15.25
C SER A 52 6.73 -12.35 15.54
N GLU A 53 7.47 -12.88 16.51
CA GLU A 53 7.38 -14.29 16.96
C GLU A 53 6.25 -14.58 17.97
N GLY A 54 5.33 -13.63 18.19
CA GLY A 54 4.21 -13.79 19.10
C GLY A 54 3.15 -14.80 18.63
N PRO A 55 2.21 -15.18 19.52
CA PRO A 55 1.04 -15.96 19.11
C PRO A 55 0.19 -15.16 18.11
N ALA A 56 -0.55 -15.89 17.28
CA ALA A 56 -1.57 -15.27 16.45
C ALA A 56 -2.78 -14.87 17.31
N HIS A 57 -3.39 -13.73 17.01
CA HIS A 57 -4.58 -13.21 17.66
C HIS A 57 -5.56 -12.66 16.63
N GLU A 58 -6.84 -12.67 16.97
CA GLU A 58 -7.89 -12.12 16.10
C GLU A 58 -7.97 -10.61 16.28
N GLU A 59 -8.15 -9.91 15.17
CA GLU A 59 -8.43 -8.48 15.13
C GLU A 59 -9.65 -8.16 14.30
N ARG A 60 -10.37 -7.13 14.73
CA ARG A 60 -11.38 -6.45 13.93
C ARG A 60 -10.89 -5.08 13.54
N TRP A 61 -10.84 -4.79 12.25
CA TRP A 61 -10.52 -3.47 11.74
C TRP A 61 -11.79 -2.75 11.30
N LEU A 62 -11.90 -1.50 11.69
CA LEU A 62 -12.96 -0.59 11.30
C LEU A 62 -12.30 0.52 10.50
N LEU A 63 -12.54 0.52 9.20
CA LEU A 63 -11.95 1.46 8.25
C LEU A 63 -13.05 2.41 7.79
N LYS A 64 -12.82 3.72 7.88
CA LYS A 64 -13.77 4.71 7.40
C LYS A 64 -13.03 5.83 6.67
N THR A 65 -13.56 6.23 5.53
CA THR A 65 -13.03 7.38 4.79
C THR A 65 -13.71 8.67 5.27
N PRO A 66 -13.00 9.80 5.36
CA PRO A 66 -11.57 9.96 5.12
C PRO A 66 -10.71 9.63 6.37
N GLY A 67 -9.70 8.79 6.18
CA GLY A 67 -8.52 8.71 7.05
C GLY A 67 -8.75 8.17 8.47
N MET A 68 -9.81 7.40 8.71
CA MET A 68 -10.14 6.86 10.02
C MET A 68 -9.91 5.35 10.04
N VAL A 69 -9.09 4.91 10.99
CA VAL A 69 -8.73 3.50 11.20
C VAL A 69 -8.90 3.18 12.66
N ARG A 70 -9.52 2.06 12.96
CA ARG A 70 -9.50 1.46 14.27
C ARG A 70 -9.24 -0.03 14.15
N ARG A 71 -8.37 -0.56 15.02
CA ARG A 71 -8.09 -1.99 15.16
C ARG A 71 -8.45 -2.39 16.57
N GLU A 72 -9.23 -3.44 16.71
CA GLU A 72 -9.67 -3.99 18.00
C GLU A 72 -9.11 -5.40 18.13
N SER A 73 -8.23 -5.63 19.09
CA SER A 73 -7.57 -6.94 19.33
C SER A 73 -8.14 -7.65 20.58
N GLY A 74 -9.03 -6.98 21.30
CA GLY A 74 -9.73 -7.49 22.48
C GLY A 74 -10.75 -6.48 23.03
N PRO A 75 -11.47 -6.80 24.11
CA PRO A 75 -12.52 -5.95 24.66
C PRO A 75 -12.06 -4.56 25.09
N ASP A 76 -10.80 -4.42 25.52
CA ASP A 76 -10.20 -3.16 25.96
C ASP A 76 -8.85 -2.86 25.29
N GLU A 77 -8.59 -3.50 24.16
CA GLU A 77 -7.36 -3.32 23.40
C GLU A 77 -7.67 -2.80 21.99
N TYR A 78 -7.18 -1.60 21.71
CA TYR A 78 -7.40 -0.97 20.41
C TYR A 78 -6.29 -0.01 20.00
N LEU A 79 -6.10 0.09 18.69
CA LEU A 79 -5.43 1.21 18.03
C LEU A 79 -6.51 2.06 17.35
N VAL A 80 -6.45 3.38 17.48
CA VAL A 80 -7.25 4.31 16.70
C VAL A 80 -6.33 5.33 16.04
N CYS A 81 -6.53 5.57 14.75
CA CYS A 81 -5.79 6.55 13.97
C CYS A 81 -6.77 7.42 13.18
N VAL A 82 -6.60 8.74 13.26
CA VAL A 82 -7.36 9.73 12.49
C VAL A 82 -6.39 10.69 11.84
N HIS A 83 -6.29 10.64 10.51
CA HIS A 83 -5.34 11.47 9.73
C HIS A 83 -3.90 11.38 10.28
N GLU A 84 -3.34 10.16 10.37
CA GLU A 84 -1.98 9.84 10.87
C GLU A 84 -1.74 10.03 12.37
N LYS A 85 -2.64 10.71 13.10
CA LYS A 85 -2.57 10.79 14.56
C LYS A 85 -3.10 9.49 15.16
N CYS A 86 -2.24 8.75 15.85
CA CYS A 86 -2.59 7.46 16.42
C CYS A 86 -2.53 7.43 17.95
N ALA A 87 -3.47 6.71 18.55
CA ALA A 87 -3.52 6.38 19.96
C ALA A 87 -3.74 4.87 20.13
N HIS A 88 -3.11 4.28 21.13
CA HIS A 88 -3.17 2.86 21.42
C HIS A 88 -3.51 2.63 22.89
N LYS A 89 -4.52 1.80 23.13
CA LYS A 89 -4.87 1.28 24.45
C LYS A 89 -4.51 -0.21 24.47
N ALA A 90 -3.56 -0.58 25.33
CA ALA A 90 -3.29 -1.98 25.63
C ALA A 90 -4.16 -2.44 26.81
N ALA A 91 -4.41 -3.74 26.93
CA ALA A 91 -5.22 -4.31 28.00
C ALA A 91 -4.70 -3.86 29.39
N GLY A 92 -5.61 -3.27 30.18
CA GLY A 92 -5.32 -2.81 31.54
C GLY A 92 -4.38 -1.61 31.64
N LYS A 93 -4.04 -0.94 30.52
CA LYS A 93 -3.17 0.23 30.49
C LYS A 93 -3.93 1.49 30.09
N ALA A 94 -3.40 2.65 30.50
CA ALA A 94 -3.83 3.93 30.01
C ALA A 94 -3.55 4.07 28.50
N VAL A 95 -4.32 4.93 27.83
CA VAL A 95 -4.10 5.20 26.41
C VAL A 95 -2.79 5.97 26.22
N GLN A 96 -2.04 5.59 25.19
CA GLN A 96 -0.76 6.21 24.84
C GLN A 96 -0.75 6.62 23.38
N ARG A 97 0.06 7.62 23.03
CA ARG A 97 0.33 7.94 21.62
C ARG A 97 1.04 6.77 20.95
N ALA A 98 0.63 6.45 19.73
CA ALA A 98 1.25 5.43 18.92
C ALA A 98 2.00 6.08 17.74
N PRO A 99 3.07 5.45 17.25
CA PRO A 99 3.83 5.97 16.12
C PRO A 99 2.99 5.95 14.83
N ALA A 100 3.24 6.92 13.95
CA ALA A 100 2.46 7.13 12.73
C ALA A 100 2.53 5.95 11.76
N TRP A 101 3.64 5.19 11.74
CA TRP A 101 3.76 4.02 10.87
C TRP A 101 2.67 2.97 11.05
N ARG A 102 2.05 2.89 12.24
CA ARG A 102 0.93 1.97 12.47
C ARG A 102 -0.31 2.29 11.62
N TYR A 103 -0.39 3.50 11.09
CA TYR A 103 -1.44 3.93 10.16
C TYR A 103 -1.10 3.66 8.69
N TYR A 104 0.19 3.60 8.34
CA TYR A 104 0.63 3.50 6.94
C TYR A 104 0.10 2.30 6.15
N PRO A 105 -0.10 1.10 6.75
CA PRO A 105 -0.73 -0.01 6.04
C PRO A 105 -2.15 0.28 5.54
N PHE A 106 -2.81 1.28 6.11
CA PHE A 106 -4.18 1.66 5.80
C PHE A 106 -4.28 2.93 4.98
N LEU A 107 -3.19 3.70 4.83
CA LEU A 107 -3.18 5.00 4.16
C LEU A 107 -3.96 4.98 2.84
N PHE A 108 -3.61 4.05 1.95
CA PHE A 108 -4.23 3.94 0.63
C PHE A 108 -5.64 3.34 0.65
N LEU A 109 -6.03 2.66 1.73
CA LEU A 109 -7.37 2.12 1.92
C LEU A 109 -8.31 3.23 2.39
N VAL A 110 -7.92 4.02 3.38
CA VAL A 110 -8.80 5.01 4.01
C VAL A 110 -8.66 6.41 3.45
N GLU A 111 -7.78 6.63 2.46
CA GLU A 111 -7.63 7.95 1.84
C GLU A 111 -8.96 8.46 1.28
N GLY A 112 -9.32 9.67 1.70
CA GLY A 112 -10.58 10.30 1.35
C GLY A 112 -10.62 10.83 -0.08
N ARG A 113 -11.82 10.83 -0.68
CA ARG A 113 -12.14 11.46 -1.97
C ARG A 113 -11.46 10.87 -3.20
N ALA A 114 -10.72 9.76 -3.07
CA ALA A 114 -10.12 9.04 -4.19
C ALA A 114 -9.52 10.00 -5.24
N ALA A 115 -8.72 10.96 -4.78
CA ALA A 115 -8.21 12.05 -5.61
C ALA A 115 -6.72 11.85 -5.90
N ALA A 116 -6.33 11.89 -7.18
CA ALA A 116 -4.95 11.66 -7.61
C ALA A 116 -3.94 12.56 -6.89
N SER A 117 -4.29 13.86 -6.73
CA SER A 117 -3.43 14.85 -6.06
C SER A 117 -3.20 14.56 -4.57
N ARG A 118 -4.10 13.82 -3.92
CA ARG A 118 -3.93 13.39 -2.52
C ARG A 118 -2.92 12.25 -2.43
N TYR A 119 -3.05 11.23 -3.28
CA TYR A 119 -2.07 10.13 -3.35
C TYR A 119 -0.68 10.64 -3.74
N GLN A 120 -0.60 11.58 -4.67
CA GLN A 120 0.65 12.21 -5.05
C GLN A 120 1.30 12.92 -3.85
N LYS A 121 0.56 13.80 -3.17
CA LYS A 121 1.06 14.51 -1.98
C LYS A 121 1.47 13.57 -0.86
N LEU A 122 0.76 12.45 -0.69
CA LEU A 122 1.09 11.43 0.28
C LEU A 122 2.41 10.72 -0.07
N ALA A 123 2.61 10.32 -1.33
CA ALA A 123 3.87 9.73 -1.75
C ALA A 123 5.04 10.71 -1.58
N GLU A 124 4.84 11.99 -1.90
CA GLU A 124 5.83 13.05 -1.70
C GLU A 124 6.14 13.31 -0.22
N SER A 125 5.12 13.28 0.67
CA SER A 125 5.34 13.44 2.12
C SER A 125 6.17 12.29 2.68
N LEU A 126 5.99 11.08 2.14
CA LEU A 126 6.78 9.88 2.40
C LEU A 126 8.13 9.85 1.66
N LYS A 127 8.52 10.96 1.01
CA LYS A 127 9.83 11.17 0.35
C LYS A 127 10.07 10.27 -0.87
N VAL A 128 9.01 9.82 -1.54
CA VAL A 128 9.09 9.11 -2.82
C VAL A 128 9.42 10.13 -3.93
N ASP A 129 10.57 9.99 -4.62
CA ASP A 129 10.93 10.84 -5.76
C ASP A 129 10.17 10.44 -7.03
N LEU A 130 9.06 11.13 -7.29
CA LEU A 130 8.13 10.83 -8.39
C LEU A 130 8.70 11.05 -9.81
N ARG A 131 9.94 11.52 -9.94
CA ARG A 131 10.65 11.66 -11.23
C ARG A 131 11.44 10.40 -11.59
N ARG A 132 11.52 9.45 -10.67
CA ARG A 132 12.22 8.18 -10.85
C ARG A 132 11.20 7.06 -10.87
N ASP A 133 11.28 6.24 -11.90
CA ASP A 133 10.44 5.07 -12.06
C ASP A 133 11.21 3.91 -12.69
N THR A 134 10.69 2.71 -12.48
CA THR A 134 11.14 1.46 -13.10
C THR A 134 9.99 0.46 -13.13
N LEU A 135 10.20 -0.67 -13.80
CA LEU A 135 9.29 -1.82 -13.78
C LEU A 135 9.93 -2.96 -13.01
N ALA A 136 9.12 -3.66 -12.23
CA ALA A 136 9.55 -4.82 -11.48
C ALA A 136 8.48 -5.92 -11.52
N ARG A 137 8.80 -7.06 -10.90
CA ARG A 137 7.82 -8.11 -10.61
C ARG A 137 7.66 -8.25 -9.11
N PHE A 138 6.42 -8.37 -8.65
CA PHE A 138 6.08 -8.56 -7.25
C PHE A 138 4.99 -9.63 -7.14
N HIS A 139 5.29 -10.76 -6.50
CA HIS A 139 4.38 -11.91 -6.36
C HIS A 139 3.63 -12.28 -7.66
N GLY A 140 4.38 -12.37 -8.77
CA GLY A 140 3.83 -12.73 -10.08
C GLY A 140 3.16 -11.59 -10.86
N ARG A 141 2.98 -10.41 -10.25
CA ARG A 141 2.40 -9.22 -10.89
C ARG A 141 3.47 -8.32 -11.47
N VAL A 142 3.15 -7.60 -12.55
CA VAL A 142 4.01 -6.52 -13.06
C VAL A 142 3.72 -5.28 -12.23
N ALA A 143 4.77 -4.71 -11.64
CA ALA A 143 4.67 -3.53 -10.79
C ALA A 143 5.36 -2.34 -11.45
N VAL A 144 4.74 -1.17 -11.33
CA VAL A 144 5.39 0.12 -11.52
C VAL A 144 5.96 0.53 -10.18
N VAL A 145 7.24 0.84 -10.15
CA VAL A 145 7.93 1.31 -8.96
C VAL A 145 8.21 2.79 -9.15
N LEU A 146 7.75 3.61 -8.21
CA LEU A 146 7.99 5.05 -8.14
C LEU A 146 8.99 5.34 -7.00
N GLY A 147 9.86 6.32 -7.18
CA GLY A 147 10.78 6.82 -6.13
C GLY A 147 12.24 6.45 -6.33
N ALA A 148 12.50 5.23 -6.80
CA ALA A 148 13.84 4.71 -7.03
C ALA A 148 13.79 3.50 -7.97
N LYS A 149 14.95 2.99 -8.36
CA LYS A 149 15.04 1.69 -9.03
C LYS A 149 14.76 0.57 -8.02
N GLU A 150 14.28 -0.57 -8.48
CA GLU A 150 13.75 -1.64 -7.63
C GLU A 150 14.82 -2.28 -6.74
N TRP A 151 16.10 -2.17 -7.13
CA TRP A 151 17.24 -2.62 -6.34
C TRP A 151 17.79 -1.58 -5.36
N GLU A 152 17.37 -0.30 -5.44
CA GLU A 152 17.80 0.79 -4.54
C GLU A 152 17.00 0.76 -3.23
N ARG A 153 17.26 -0.23 -2.36
CA ARG A 153 16.50 -0.49 -1.12
C ARG A 153 16.70 0.54 -0.01
N ASP A 154 17.66 1.45 -0.16
CA ASP A 154 17.99 2.53 0.77
C ASP A 154 17.15 3.80 0.52
N ARG A 155 16.21 3.75 -0.42
CA ARG A 155 15.38 4.89 -0.81
C ARG A 155 13.89 4.55 -0.64
N PRO A 156 13.05 5.55 -0.32
CA PRO A 156 11.61 5.37 -0.33
C PRO A 156 11.10 4.98 -1.71
N GLN A 157 10.21 4.00 -1.76
CA GLN A 157 9.63 3.48 -2.99
C GLN A 157 8.14 3.20 -2.80
N PHE A 158 7.35 3.46 -3.83
CA PHE A 158 5.94 3.08 -3.87
C PHE A 158 5.65 2.23 -5.10
N TRP A 159 5.07 1.05 -4.88
CA TRP A 159 4.86 0.04 -5.91
C TRP A 159 3.37 -0.11 -6.17
N LEU A 160 2.99 -0.03 -7.44
CA LEU A 160 1.62 -0.16 -7.91
C LEU A 160 1.51 -1.33 -8.90
N ASP A 161 0.43 -2.10 -8.80
CA ASP A 161 0.06 -3.07 -9.83
C ASP A 161 -0.22 -2.32 -11.14
N LYS A 162 0.49 -2.72 -12.21
CA LYS A 162 0.39 -2.06 -13.52
C LYS A 162 -1.01 -2.17 -14.13
N ASP A 163 -1.72 -3.26 -13.85
CA ASP A 163 -2.97 -3.60 -14.51
C ASP A 163 -4.18 -3.21 -13.64
N ASN A 164 -4.06 -3.33 -12.31
CA ASN A 164 -5.16 -3.07 -11.37
C ASN A 164 -5.04 -1.75 -10.60
N TYR A 165 -3.88 -1.10 -10.66
CA TYR A 165 -3.61 0.18 -9.99
C TYR A 165 -3.78 0.13 -8.46
N LEU A 166 -3.57 -1.06 -7.87
CA LEU A 166 -3.62 -1.31 -6.44
C LEU A 166 -2.21 -1.23 -5.84
N PRO A 167 -2.05 -0.76 -4.60
CA PRO A 167 -0.75 -0.70 -3.96
C PRO A 167 -0.24 -2.11 -3.66
N LEU A 168 1.03 -2.35 -3.94
CA LEU A 168 1.67 -3.65 -3.73
C LEU A 168 2.71 -3.61 -2.61
N ARG A 169 3.49 -2.53 -2.57
CA ARG A 169 4.58 -2.35 -1.61
C ARG A 169 4.87 -0.87 -1.38
N LEU A 170 5.17 -0.52 -0.14
CA LEU A 170 5.67 0.80 0.25
C LEU A 170 6.94 0.59 1.07
N MET A 171 8.02 1.23 0.66
CA MET A 171 9.27 1.31 1.40
C MET A 171 9.49 2.75 1.82
N LEU A 172 9.84 2.98 3.09
CA LEU A 172 10.10 4.31 3.62
C LEU A 172 11.19 4.24 4.70
N LEU A 173 11.84 5.38 4.94
CA LEU A 173 12.80 5.54 6.02
C LEU A 173 12.13 6.25 7.19
N GLU A 174 12.07 5.60 8.35
CA GLU A 174 11.56 6.16 9.59
C GLU A 174 12.62 6.00 10.68
N ASP A 175 13.08 7.11 11.27
CA ASP A 175 14.17 7.11 12.26
C ASP A 175 15.42 6.34 11.82
N LYS A 176 15.77 6.46 10.53
CA LYS A 176 16.86 5.73 9.84
C LYS A 176 16.66 4.22 9.69
N ALA A 177 15.55 3.67 10.17
CA ALA A 177 15.15 2.30 9.91
C ALA A 177 14.36 2.22 8.60
N LEU A 178 14.57 1.15 7.84
CA LEU A 178 13.78 0.84 6.66
C LEU A 178 12.49 0.17 7.11
N VAL A 179 11.36 0.85 6.92
CA VAL A 179 10.03 0.27 7.11
C VAL A 179 9.49 -0.13 5.74
N GLU A 180 9.04 -1.37 5.64
CA GLU A 180 8.44 -1.94 4.45
C GLU A 180 7.05 -2.43 4.77
N ILE A 181 6.09 -2.05 3.92
CA ILE A 181 4.70 -2.47 4.01
C ILE A 181 4.36 -3.20 2.73
N LEU A 182 3.79 -4.40 2.86
CA LEU A 182 3.41 -5.26 1.74
C LEU A 182 1.90 -5.48 1.74
N TRP A 183 1.26 -5.29 0.59
CA TRP A 183 -0.14 -5.63 0.36
C TRP A 183 -0.21 -6.78 -0.65
N ILE A 184 -0.52 -7.97 -0.16
CA ILE A 184 -0.32 -9.22 -0.90
C ILE A 184 -1.68 -9.84 -1.24
N ASN A 185 -1.78 -10.43 -2.44
CA ASN A 185 -2.95 -11.17 -2.92
C ASN A 185 -4.25 -10.35 -2.96
N TRP A 186 -4.21 -9.19 -3.64
CA TRP A 186 -5.42 -8.48 -4.08
C TRP A 186 -6.30 -9.31 -5.01
N GLY A 187 -7.60 -9.06 -5.00
CA GLY A 187 -8.57 -9.77 -5.83
C GLY A 187 -8.87 -11.19 -5.34
N SER A 188 -8.59 -11.49 -4.07
CA SER A 188 -8.85 -12.81 -3.49
C SER A 188 -10.34 -13.11 -3.45
N ARG A 189 -10.72 -14.39 -3.37
CA ARG A 189 -12.14 -14.78 -3.26
C ARG A 189 -12.79 -14.24 -1.98
N GLN A 190 -11.99 -14.03 -0.94
CA GLN A 190 -12.42 -13.67 0.41
C GLN A 190 -12.59 -12.16 0.55
N THR A 191 -11.69 -11.39 -0.05
CA THR A 191 -11.61 -9.93 0.14
C THR A 191 -11.99 -9.13 -1.11
N GLY A 192 -12.01 -9.78 -2.29
CA GLY A 192 -12.09 -9.09 -3.57
C GLY A 192 -10.98 -8.05 -3.70
N ASP A 193 -11.35 -6.88 -4.21
CA ASP A 193 -10.43 -5.73 -4.30
C ASP A 193 -10.55 -4.76 -3.13
N TRP A 194 -11.44 -5.02 -2.16
CA TRP A 194 -11.69 -4.10 -1.04
C TRP A 194 -10.44 -3.86 -0.19
N VAL A 195 -9.74 -4.95 0.10
CA VAL A 195 -8.49 -5.04 0.87
C VAL A 195 -7.66 -6.22 0.34
N PRO A 196 -6.33 -6.24 0.50
CA PRO A 196 -5.54 -7.42 0.16
C PRO A 196 -5.86 -8.58 1.11
N ALA A 197 -5.55 -9.81 0.72
CA ALA A 197 -5.71 -10.95 1.63
C ALA A 197 -4.67 -10.96 2.76
N VAL A 198 -3.52 -10.31 2.57
CA VAL A 198 -2.48 -10.20 3.59
C VAL A 198 -1.87 -8.81 3.60
N ILE A 199 -1.64 -8.28 4.80
CA ILE A 199 -0.83 -7.08 5.04
C ILE A 199 0.36 -7.48 5.91
N GLU A 200 1.57 -7.10 5.49
CA GLU A 200 2.79 -7.28 6.28
C GLU A 200 3.50 -5.96 6.51
N VAL A 201 4.10 -5.83 7.69
CA VAL A 201 4.97 -4.72 8.05
C VAL A 201 6.30 -5.29 8.50
N ASN A 202 7.38 -4.89 7.82
CA ASN A 202 8.74 -5.26 8.16
C ASN A 202 9.53 -4.01 8.56
N ARG A 203 10.49 -4.16 9.47
CA ARG A 203 11.46 -3.13 9.84
C ARG A 203 12.85 -3.71 9.83
N ASP A 204 13.73 -3.12 9.02
CA ASP A 204 15.11 -3.58 8.80
C ASP A 204 15.19 -5.08 8.45
N GLY A 205 14.22 -5.57 7.68
CA GLY A 205 14.10 -6.97 7.26
C GLY A 205 13.47 -7.91 8.29
N VAL A 206 13.15 -7.43 9.50
CA VAL A 206 12.44 -8.20 10.53
C VAL A 206 10.94 -7.98 10.39
N ASN A 207 10.14 -9.05 10.35
CA ASN A 207 8.69 -8.92 10.36
C ASN A 207 8.20 -8.40 11.71
N LEU A 208 7.58 -7.23 11.71
CA LEU A 208 6.94 -6.65 12.89
C LEU A 208 5.52 -7.16 13.04
N GLU A 209 4.81 -7.29 11.92
CA GLU A 209 3.42 -7.69 11.91
C GLU A 209 3.06 -8.35 10.58
N ARG A 210 2.24 -9.39 10.66
CA ARG A 210 1.56 -9.99 9.52
C ARG A 210 0.11 -10.24 9.90
N CYS A 211 -0.80 -9.77 9.07
CA CYS A 211 -2.23 -9.97 9.27
C CYS A 211 -2.84 -10.62 8.03
N GLU A 212 -3.51 -11.75 8.23
CA GLU A 212 -4.22 -12.50 7.21
C GLU A 212 -5.71 -12.20 7.32
N ILE A 213 -6.30 -11.68 6.25
CA ILE A 213 -7.68 -11.22 6.25
C ILE A 213 -8.61 -12.41 6.05
N THR A 214 -9.52 -12.60 6.99
CA THR A 214 -10.44 -13.74 7.02
C THR A 214 -11.84 -13.37 6.53
N ALA A 215 -12.28 -12.12 6.73
CA ALA A 215 -13.57 -11.65 6.24
C ALA A 215 -13.61 -10.13 6.02
N VAL A 216 -14.54 -9.70 5.15
CA VAL A 216 -14.80 -8.30 4.85
C VAL A 216 -16.31 -8.06 4.82
N ASP A 217 -16.75 -7.00 5.47
CA ASP A 217 -18.14 -6.55 5.47
C ASP A 217 -18.21 -5.03 5.21
N ALA A 218 -18.72 -4.66 4.04
CA ALA A 218 -18.89 -3.28 3.61
C ALA A 218 -20.24 -2.66 4.06
N VAL A 219 -21.15 -3.47 4.61
CA VAL A 219 -22.51 -3.07 4.98
C VAL A 219 -22.66 -2.88 6.50
N ALA A 220 -21.82 -3.56 7.30
CA ALA A 220 -21.83 -3.47 8.76
C ALA A 220 -21.80 -2.01 9.27
N PRO A 221 -22.75 -1.61 10.15
CA PRO A 221 -22.71 -0.33 10.85
C PRO A 221 -21.40 -0.18 11.63
N ILE A 222 -20.80 1.02 11.54
CA ILE A 222 -19.64 1.40 12.33
C ILE A 222 -20.02 2.67 13.08
N ASP A 223 -19.90 2.63 14.41
CA ASP A 223 -20.14 3.77 15.28
C ASP A 223 -18.98 4.77 15.20
N ASP A 224 -19.30 6.04 14.93
CA ASP A 224 -18.33 7.12 14.78
C ASP A 224 -17.60 7.44 16.07
N ALA A 225 -18.23 7.23 17.23
CA ALA A 225 -17.63 7.46 18.54
C ALA A 225 -16.38 6.59 18.77
N LYS A 226 -16.28 5.45 18.07
CA LYS A 226 -15.11 4.56 18.14
C LYS A 226 -13.82 5.20 17.59
N PHE A 227 -13.93 6.25 16.77
CA PHE A 227 -12.78 6.94 16.18
C PHE A 227 -12.33 8.19 16.93
N ASN A 228 -12.97 8.52 18.06
CA ASN A 228 -12.53 9.63 18.90
C ASN A 228 -11.11 9.37 19.41
N LEU A 229 -10.19 10.26 19.07
CA LEU A 229 -8.86 10.26 19.66
C LEU A 229 -9.00 10.70 21.13
N PRO A 230 -8.48 9.93 22.09
CA PRO A 230 -8.44 10.37 23.47
C PRO A 230 -7.53 11.60 23.60
N GLU A 231 -7.94 12.54 24.45
CA GLU A 231 -7.21 13.77 24.77
C GLU A 231 -5.85 13.51 25.44
#